data_AF-A0A3M2C5R4-F1
#
_entry.id   AF-A0A3M2C5R4-F1
#
_cell.length_a   1.000
_cell.length_b   1.000
_cell.length_c   1.000
_cell.angle_alpha   90.00
_cell.angle_beta   90.00
_cell.angle_gamma   90.00
#
_symmetry.space_group_name_H-M   'P 1'
#
loop_
_entity.id
_entity.type
_entity.pdbx_description
1 polymer ?
#
loop_
_entity_poly.entity_id
_entity_poly.type
_entity_poly.pdbx_seq_one_letter_code
_entity_poly.pdbx_strand_id
1 'polypeptide(L)'
;MNLRRKLLWIDGLGALAAGVAVLSLSAWLSSWYGLPRSFLIFLALVNLVYASFSLSLAARWRRPMGLILLLALANLTWAVLCWRWAIVWREVASPFGLAHLVVEGLYVGILGGLEWRWRELLQVKPRLPLRVDLLHVLACGRRRAWWAV
;
A
#
# COMPACT_ATOMS: atom_id res chain seq x y z
N MET A 1 -13.56 -10.61 8.71
CA MET A 1 -12.34 -9.76 8.72
C MET A 1 -12.51 -8.60 7.75
N ASN A 2 -12.18 -7.35 8.12
CA ASN A 2 -12.48 -6.17 7.27
C ASN A 2 -11.32 -5.93 6.26
N LEU A 3 -11.48 -6.46 5.03
CA LEU A 3 -10.46 -6.46 3.97
C LEU A 3 -9.86 -5.07 3.72
N ARG A 4 -10.71 -4.04 3.80
CA ARG A 4 -10.33 -2.62 3.64
C ARG A 4 -9.24 -2.17 4.62
N ARG A 5 -9.26 -2.64 5.87
CA ARG A 5 -8.24 -2.26 6.88
C ARG A 5 -6.90 -2.96 6.68
N LYS A 6 -6.89 -4.05 5.90
CA LYS A 6 -5.71 -4.84 5.54
C LYS A 6 -5.13 -4.47 4.18
N LEU A 7 -5.70 -3.49 3.47
CA LEU A 7 -5.28 -3.15 2.11
C LEU A 7 -3.77 -2.89 2.00
N LEU A 8 -3.21 -2.06 2.90
CA LEU A 8 -1.76 -1.77 2.94
C LEU A 8 -0.91 -3.03 3.17
N TRP A 9 -1.41 -3.99 3.95
CA TRP A 9 -0.71 -5.26 4.17
C TRP A 9 -0.76 -6.14 2.92
N ILE A 10 -1.91 -6.20 2.26
CA ILE A 10 -2.09 -7.00 1.04
C ILE A 10 -1.19 -6.46 -0.08
N ASP A 11 -1.21 -5.14 -0.27
CA ASP A 11 -0.39 -4.45 -1.26
C ASP A 11 1.11 -4.63 -0.96
N GLY A 12 1.54 -4.32 0.27
CA GLY A 12 2.94 -4.48 0.67
C GLY A 12 3.46 -5.91 0.59
N LEU A 13 2.65 -6.92 0.96
CA LEU A 13 3.04 -8.33 0.83
C LEU A 13 3.05 -8.79 -0.64
N GLY A 14 2.12 -8.29 -1.45
CA GLY A 14 2.09 -8.54 -2.90
C GLY A 14 3.35 -8.00 -3.57
N ALA A 15 3.70 -6.75 -3.32
CA ALA A 15 4.92 -6.13 -3.81
C ALA A 15 6.19 -6.84 -3.31
N LEU A 16 6.21 -7.30 -2.05
CA LEU A 16 7.33 -8.07 -1.51
C LEU A 16 7.49 -9.39 -2.27
N ALA A 17 6.40 -10.15 -2.42
CA ALA A 17 6.40 -11.43 -3.11
C ALA A 17 6.82 -11.26 -4.57
N ALA A 18 6.26 -10.28 -5.29
CA ALA A 18 6.62 -9.97 -6.66
C ALA A 18 8.10 -9.56 -6.76
N GLY A 19 8.58 -8.67 -5.90
CA GLY A 19 9.96 -8.23 -5.86
C GLY A 19 10.94 -9.38 -5.63
N VAL A 20 10.70 -10.23 -4.63
CA VAL A 20 11.56 -11.39 -4.33
C VAL A 20 11.52 -12.40 -5.48
N ALA A 21 10.34 -12.74 -6.00
CA ALA A 21 10.19 -13.71 -7.07
C ALA A 21 10.86 -13.24 -8.36
N VAL A 22 10.59 -12.00 -8.80
CA VAL A 22 11.18 -11.44 -10.03
C VAL A 22 12.69 -11.28 -9.88
N LEU A 23 13.19 -10.85 -8.72
CA LEU A 23 14.64 -10.74 -8.50
C LEU A 23 15.34 -12.10 -8.62
N SER A 24 14.81 -13.08 -7.88
CA SER A 24 15.37 -14.44 -7.78
C SER A 24 15.32 -15.18 -9.11
N LEU A 25 14.24 -14.98 -9.89
CA LEU A 25 14.00 -15.64 -11.17
C LEU A 25 14.35 -14.76 -12.37
N SER A 26 14.99 -13.61 -12.17
CA SER A 26 15.18 -12.58 -13.21
C SER A 26 15.85 -13.11 -14.49
N ALA A 27 16.84 -13.98 -14.37
CA ALA A 27 17.52 -14.57 -15.52
C ALA A 27 16.59 -15.50 -16.32
N TRP A 28 15.82 -16.34 -15.62
CA TRP A 28 14.87 -17.25 -16.25
C TRP A 28 13.70 -16.49 -16.87
N LEU A 29 13.09 -15.56 -16.13
CA LEU A 29 12.00 -14.71 -16.62
C LEU A 29 12.41 -13.84 -17.81
N SER A 30 13.65 -13.37 -17.87
CA SER A 30 14.17 -12.59 -19.00
C SER A 30 14.04 -13.35 -20.32
N SER A 31 14.34 -14.64 -20.33
CA SER A 31 14.16 -15.50 -21.50
C SER A 31 12.69 -15.69 -21.88
N TRP A 32 11.80 -15.85 -20.90
CA TRP A 32 10.37 -16.05 -21.15
C TRP A 32 9.66 -14.78 -21.60
N TYR A 33 10.03 -13.64 -21.04
CA TYR A 33 9.38 -12.36 -21.29
C TYR A 33 9.94 -11.64 -22.52
N GLY A 34 11.09 -12.05 -23.05
CA GLY A 34 11.78 -11.29 -24.11
C GLY A 34 12.22 -9.91 -23.64
N LEU A 35 12.41 -9.74 -22.32
CA LEU A 35 12.80 -8.47 -21.69
C LEU A 35 14.21 -8.62 -21.10
N PRO A 36 15.10 -7.62 -21.24
CA PRO A 36 16.38 -7.53 -20.58
C PRO A 36 16.28 -7.76 -19.09
N ARG A 37 17.17 -8.61 -18.60
CA ARG A 37 17.29 -8.93 -17.19
C ARG A 37 17.48 -7.68 -16.32
N SER A 38 18.21 -6.68 -16.80
CA SER A 38 18.40 -5.40 -16.08
C SER A 38 17.08 -4.68 -15.80
N PHE A 39 16.14 -4.71 -16.75
CA PHE A 39 14.80 -4.16 -16.57
C PHE A 39 14.00 -4.95 -15.53
N LEU A 40 14.05 -6.29 -15.55
CA LEU A 40 13.39 -7.11 -14.54
C LEU A 40 13.96 -6.90 -13.13
N ILE A 41 15.28 -6.76 -13.02
CA ILE A 41 15.93 -6.42 -11.74
C ILE A 41 15.44 -5.04 -11.27
N PHE A 42 15.35 -4.06 -12.16
CA PHE A 42 14.80 -2.75 -11.82
C PHE A 42 13.36 -2.84 -11.30
N LEU A 43 12.46 -3.56 -11.99
CA LEU A 43 11.09 -3.77 -11.53
C LEU A 43 11.05 -4.42 -10.14
N ALA A 44 11.89 -5.43 -9.92
CA ALA A 44 11.99 -6.12 -8.65
C ALA A 44 12.45 -5.20 -7.51
N LEU A 45 13.48 -4.40 -7.74
CA LEU A 45 13.99 -3.45 -6.74
C LEU A 45 12.95 -2.39 -6.38
N VAL A 46 12.23 -1.84 -7.36
CA VAL A 46 11.15 -0.89 -7.09
C VAL A 46 10.07 -1.53 -6.22
N ASN A 47 9.68 -2.77 -6.54
CA ASN A 47 8.71 -3.54 -5.74
C ASN A 47 9.20 -3.77 -4.29
N LEU A 48 10.47 -4.09 -4.08
CA LEU A 48 11.03 -4.27 -2.73
C LEU A 48 11.10 -2.97 -1.92
N VAL A 49 11.45 -1.85 -2.57
CA VAL A 49 11.43 -0.52 -1.93
C VAL A 49 10.00 -0.13 -1.55
N TYR A 50 9.07 -0.31 -2.49
CA TYR A 50 7.65 -0.05 -2.27
C TYR A 50 7.08 -0.90 -1.13
N ALA A 51 7.34 -2.22 -1.16
CA ALA A 51 6.94 -3.15 -0.11
C ALA A 51 7.47 -2.74 1.26
N SER A 52 8.75 -2.38 1.35
CA SER A 52 9.37 -1.92 2.59
C SER A 52 8.63 -0.70 3.16
N PHE A 53 8.27 0.25 2.30
CA PHE A 53 7.53 1.45 2.70
C PHE A 53 6.08 1.12 3.10
N SER A 54 5.35 0.35 2.29
CA SER A 54 3.95 -0.02 2.54
C SER A 54 3.79 -0.85 3.82
N LEU A 55 4.63 -1.87 4.02
CA LEU A 55 4.63 -2.70 5.23
C LEU A 55 5.04 -1.92 6.47
N SER A 56 6.05 -1.04 6.35
CA SER A 56 6.43 -0.13 7.44
C SER A 56 5.25 0.74 7.86
N LEU A 57 4.52 1.33 6.90
CA LEU A 57 3.34 2.15 7.18
C LEU A 57 2.20 1.32 7.78
N ALA A 58 1.98 0.11 7.26
CA ALA A 58 0.94 -0.81 7.74
C ALA A 58 1.17 -1.23 9.20
N ALA A 59 2.42 -1.35 9.64
CA ALA A 59 2.79 -1.67 11.01
C ALA A 59 2.71 -0.49 11.99
N ARG A 60 2.54 0.76 11.52
CA ARG A 60 2.49 1.94 12.41
C ARG A 60 1.20 2.00 13.21
N TRP A 61 1.34 2.37 14.48
CA TRP A 61 0.24 2.72 15.39
C TRP A 61 -0.58 3.92 14.91
N ARG A 62 0.05 4.87 14.22
CA ARG A 62 -0.59 6.00 13.56
C ARG A 62 -0.17 6.03 12.09
N ARG A 63 -1.16 6.10 11.20
CA ARG A 63 -0.94 6.16 9.76
C ARG A 63 -1.30 7.55 9.24
N PRO A 64 -0.31 8.43 9.00
CA PRO A 64 -0.57 9.78 8.53
C PRO A 64 -1.12 9.77 7.11
N MET A 65 -2.04 10.70 6.83
CA MET A 65 -2.73 10.78 5.53
C MET A 65 -1.75 10.95 4.36
N GLY A 66 -0.75 11.83 4.51
CA GLY A 66 0.21 12.11 3.45
C GLY A 66 0.95 10.87 2.96
N LEU A 67 1.26 9.92 3.85
CA LEU A 67 1.95 8.69 3.45
C LEU A 67 1.01 7.69 2.77
N ILE A 68 -0.27 7.67 3.14
CA ILE A 68 -1.29 6.86 2.45
C ILE A 68 -1.53 7.41 1.04
N LEU A 69 -1.62 8.74 0.90
CA LEU A 69 -1.73 9.39 -0.39
C LEU A 69 -0.49 9.13 -1.26
N LEU A 70 0.70 9.14 -0.66
CA LEU A 70 1.93 8.82 -1.36
C LEU A 70 1.91 7.38 -1.92
N LEU A 71 1.45 6.38 -1.15
CA LEU A 71 1.27 5.01 -1.65
C LEU A 71 0.31 4.95 -2.83
N ALA A 72 -0.87 5.55 -2.67
CA ALA A 72 -1.88 5.56 -3.73
C ALA A 72 -1.34 6.19 -5.02
N LEU A 73 -0.64 7.32 -4.92
CA LEU A 73 -0.03 7.98 -6.07
C LEU A 73 1.13 7.18 -6.67
N ALA A 74 1.93 6.51 -5.85
CA ALA A 74 3.01 5.64 -6.32
C ALA A 74 2.44 4.45 -7.12
N ASN A 75 1.40 3.79 -6.60
CA ASN A 75 0.68 2.71 -7.30
C ASN A 75 0.08 3.19 -8.64
N LEU A 76 -0.60 4.33 -8.64
CA LEU A 76 -1.18 4.90 -9.87
C LEU A 76 -0.09 5.29 -10.89
N THR A 77 1.02 5.86 -10.42
CA THR A 77 2.16 6.19 -11.29
C THR A 77 2.78 4.93 -11.88
N TRP A 78 2.95 3.89 -11.06
CA TRP A 78 3.47 2.60 -11.51
C TRP A 78 2.57 1.97 -12.57
N ALA A 79 1.24 2.02 -12.39
CA ALA A 79 0.28 1.53 -13.38
C ALA A 79 0.47 2.20 -14.75
N VAL A 80 0.64 3.52 -14.78
CA VAL A 80 0.92 4.28 -16.01
C VAL A 80 2.25 3.86 -16.64
N LEU A 81 3.29 3.67 -15.83
CA LEU A 81 4.60 3.22 -16.32
C LEU A 81 4.54 1.80 -16.89
N CYS A 82 3.83 0.88 -16.26
CA CYS A 82 3.60 -0.48 -16.75
C CYS A 82 2.94 -0.45 -18.14
N TRP A 83 1.89 0.34 -18.34
CA TRP A 83 1.24 0.49 -19.64
C TRP A 83 2.14 1.16 -20.67
N ARG A 84 2.89 2.19 -20.28
CA ARG A 84 3.90 2.81 -21.15
C ARG A 84 4.94 1.80 -21.60
N TRP A 85 5.46 0.97 -20.71
CA TRP A 85 6.42 -0.08 -21.07
C TRP A 85 5.79 -1.15 -21.95
N ALA A 86 4.54 -1.55 -21.72
CA ALA A 86 3.85 -2.47 -22.61
C ALA A 86 3.79 -1.94 -24.05
N ILE A 87 3.60 -0.62 -24.23
CA ILE A 87 3.62 0.02 -25.56
C ILE A 87 5.04 0.07 -26.14
N VAL A 88 6.01 0.54 -25.37
CA VAL A 88 7.41 0.71 -25.82
C VAL A 88 8.03 -0.63 -26.22
N TRP A 89 7.68 -1.71 -25.54
CA TRP A 89 8.27 -3.02 -25.73
C TRP A 89 7.43 -3.97 -26.57
N ARG A 90 6.31 -3.50 -27.15
CA ARG A 90 5.33 -4.34 -27.86
C ARG A 90 5.89 -5.19 -29.00
N GLU A 91 7.00 -4.76 -29.61
CA GLU A 91 7.62 -5.44 -30.75
C GLU A 91 8.73 -6.43 -30.33
N VAL A 92 9.20 -6.33 -29.09
CA VAL A 92 10.35 -7.11 -28.57
C VAL A 92 9.92 -8.10 -27.50
N ALA A 93 9.02 -7.68 -26.61
CA ALA A 93 8.52 -8.51 -25.53
C ALA A 93 7.65 -9.64 -26.07
N SER A 94 7.76 -10.80 -25.42
CA SER A 94 6.87 -11.92 -25.69
C SER A 94 5.44 -11.58 -25.25
N PRO A 95 4.42 -12.33 -25.73
CA PRO A 95 3.05 -12.18 -25.24
C PRO A 95 2.94 -12.31 -23.71
N PHE A 96 3.77 -13.16 -23.09
CA PHE A 96 3.82 -13.31 -21.63
C PHE A 96 4.39 -12.07 -20.94
N GLY A 97 5.46 -11.48 -21.50
CA GLY A 97 6.04 -10.24 -20.98
C GLY A 97 5.07 -9.06 -21.06
N LEU A 98 4.35 -8.93 -22.18
CA LEU A 98 3.32 -7.90 -22.35
C LEU A 98 2.13 -8.13 -21.43
N ALA A 99 1.64 -9.37 -21.34
CA ALA A 99 0.56 -9.73 -20.43
C ALA A 99 0.93 -9.42 -18.98
N HIS A 100 2.16 -9.73 -18.56
CA HIS A 100 2.66 -9.37 -17.23
C HIS A 100 2.56 -7.85 -17.02
N LEU A 101 3.12 -7.02 -17.90
CA LEU A 101 3.09 -5.56 -17.74
C LEU A 101 1.67 -4.99 -17.68
N VAL A 102 0.76 -5.50 -18.51
CA VAL A 102 -0.64 -5.05 -18.53
C VAL A 102 -1.36 -5.46 -17.25
N VAL A 103 -1.21 -6.72 -16.83
CA VAL A 103 -1.85 -7.27 -15.61
C VAL A 103 -1.30 -6.58 -14.37
N GLU A 104 0.02 -6.40 -14.27
CA GLU A 104 0.66 -5.65 -13.19
C GLU A 104 0.10 -4.23 -13.12
N GLY A 105 0.05 -3.52 -14.26
CA GLY A 105 -0.48 -2.15 -14.31
C GLY A 105 -1.95 -2.07 -13.91
N LEU A 106 -2.78 -3.02 -14.33
CA LEU A 106 -4.18 -3.11 -13.91
C LEU A 106 -4.29 -3.39 -12.40
N TYR A 107 -3.51 -4.36 -11.90
CA TYR A 107 -3.51 -4.77 -10.50
C TYR A 107 -3.13 -3.60 -9.57
N VAL A 108 -1.98 -2.98 -9.81
CA VAL A 108 -1.51 -1.84 -8.99
C VAL A 108 -2.38 -0.60 -9.17
N GLY A 109 -2.95 -0.39 -10.37
CA GLY A 109 -3.90 0.70 -10.62
C GLY A 109 -5.19 0.55 -9.81
N ILE A 110 -5.73 -0.67 -9.74
CA ILE A 110 -6.88 -0.98 -8.88
C ILE A 110 -6.51 -0.74 -7.41
N LEU A 111 -5.36 -1.23 -6.94
CA LEU A 111 -4.92 -1.01 -5.56
C LEU A 111 -4.78 0.48 -5.24
N GLY A 112 -4.06 1.25 -6.07
CA GLY A 112 -3.91 2.69 -5.88
C GLY A 112 -5.24 3.44 -5.87
N GLY A 113 -6.19 3.04 -6.74
CA GLY A 113 -7.55 3.59 -6.74
C GLY A 113 -8.32 3.27 -5.46
N LEU A 114 -8.20 2.05 -4.93
CA LEU A 114 -8.82 1.64 -3.66
C LEU A 114 -8.18 2.34 -2.47
N GLU A 115 -6.86 2.49 -2.45
CA GLU A 115 -6.12 3.22 -1.42
C GLU A 115 -6.54 4.69 -1.40
N TRP A 116 -6.62 5.32 -2.56
CA TRP A 116 -7.13 6.68 -2.68
C TRP A 116 -8.56 6.80 -2.17
N ARG A 117 -9.45 5.91 -2.60
CA ARG A 117 -10.88 5.93 -2.24
C ARG A 117 -11.10 5.70 -0.74
N TRP A 118 -10.32 4.82 -0.12
CA TRP A 118 -10.49 4.43 1.29
C TRP A 118 -9.47 5.07 2.23
N ARG A 119 -8.71 6.06 1.78
CA ARG A 119 -7.65 6.75 2.53
C ARG A 119 -8.02 7.14 3.97
N GLU A 120 -9.23 7.64 4.19
CA GLU A 120 -9.71 8.03 5.53
C GLU A 120 -9.92 6.83 6.46
N LEU A 121 -10.35 5.68 5.91
CA LEU A 121 -10.53 4.44 6.66
C LEU A 121 -9.19 3.74 6.95
N LEU A 122 -8.20 3.97 6.10
CA LEU A 122 -6.84 3.45 6.26
C LEU A 122 -6.07 4.19 7.34
N GLN A 123 -6.47 5.42 7.68
CA GLN A 123 -5.95 6.09 8.86
C GLN A 123 -6.27 5.29 10.11
N VAL A 124 -5.23 5.02 10.89
CA VAL A 124 -5.38 4.64 12.29
C VAL A 124 -5.08 5.89 13.09
N LYS A 125 -6.12 6.46 13.70
CA LYS A 125 -5.99 7.55 14.66
C LYS A 125 -5.70 6.92 16.03
N PRO A 126 -4.78 7.49 16.83
CA PRO A 126 -4.62 7.06 18.21
C PRO A 126 -5.98 7.15 18.91
N ARG A 127 -6.40 6.09 19.60
CA ARG A 127 -7.44 6.23 20.61
C ARG A 127 -6.83 7.13 21.67
N LEU A 128 -7.25 8.40 21.75
CA LEU A 128 -6.87 9.23 22.88
C LEU A 128 -7.26 8.48 24.16
N PRO A 129 -6.40 8.43 25.19
CA PRO A 129 -6.81 7.92 26.48
C PRO A 129 -7.97 8.81 26.96
N LEU A 130 -9.10 8.18 27.30
CA LEU A 130 -10.30 8.72 27.94
C LEU A 130 -9.99 9.34 29.34
N ARG A 131 -8.89 10.07 29.51
CA ARG A 131 -8.46 10.61 30.80
C ARG A 131 -9.08 11.97 31.12
N VAL A 132 -9.86 12.54 30.20
CA VAL A 132 -10.53 13.83 30.41
C VAL A 132 -11.98 13.65 30.89
N ASP A 133 -12.64 12.52 30.57
CA ASP A 133 -14.00 12.26 31.05
C ASP A 133 -14.06 11.94 32.55
N LEU A 134 -13.01 11.31 33.12
CA LEU A 134 -13.00 11.01 34.55
C LEU A 134 -12.94 12.28 35.42
N LEU A 135 -12.23 13.32 34.98
CA LEU A 135 -12.12 14.58 35.72
C LEU A 135 -13.44 15.38 35.67
N HIS A 136 -14.21 15.28 34.59
CA HIS A 136 -15.54 15.90 34.50
C HIS A 136 -16.59 15.16 35.33
N VAL A 137 -16.56 13.82 35.35
CA VAL A 137 -17.47 13.01 36.17
C VAL A 137 -17.17 13.15 37.66
N LEU A 138 -15.89 13.20 38.06
CA LEU A 138 -15.50 13.43 39.46
C LEU A 138 -15.78 14.87 39.94
N ALA A 139 -15.70 15.86 39.05
CA ALA A 139 -16.08 17.24 39.37
C ALA A 139 -17.61 17.43 39.52
N CYS A 140 -18.42 16.64 38.80
CA CYS A 140 -19.89 16.70 38.87
C CYS A 140 -20.46 15.90 40.06
N GLY A 141 -19.78 14.84 40.50
CA GLY A 141 -20.17 14.03 41.66
C GLY A 141 -20.07 14.75 43.03
N ARG A 142 -19.35 15.86 43.12
CA ARG A 142 -19.08 16.55 44.41
C ARG A 142 -20.10 17.64 44.80
N ARG A 143 -21.08 17.97 43.95
CA ARG A 143 -22.07 19.05 44.21
C ARG A 143 -23.44 18.56 44.70
N ARG A 144 -23.60 17.29 45.08
CA ARG A 144 -24.88 16.69 45.52
C ARG A 144 -24.90 16.32 47.02
N ALA A 145 -24.21 17.08 47.87
CA ALA A 145 -24.13 16.83 49.31
C ALA A 145 -24.53 18.03 50.20
N TRP A 146 -25.19 19.07 49.67
CA TRP A 146 -25.47 20.31 50.41
C TRP A 146 -26.96 20.70 50.54
N TRP A 147 -27.91 19.80 50.24
CA TRP A 147 -29.35 20.07 50.40
C TRP A 147 -30.03 19.10 51.37
N ALA A 148 -29.42 18.90 52.53
CA ALA A 148 -30.02 18.16 53.65
C ALA A 148 -29.67 18.83 54.98
N VAL A 149 -30.15 20.07 55.17
CA VAL A 149 -30.50 20.68 56.46
C VAL A 149 -31.64 21.65 56.21
#